data_AF-A0A7J9DM07-F1
#
_entry.id   AF-A0A7J9DM07-F1
#
_cell.length_a   1.000
_cell.length_b   1.000
_cell.length_c   1.000
_cell.angle_alpha   90.00
_cell.angle_beta   90.00
_cell.angle_gamma   90.00
#
_symmetry.space_group_name_H-M   'P 1'
#
loop_
_entity.id
_entity.type
_entity.pdbx_description
1 polymer ?
#
loop_
_entity_poly.entity_id
_entity_poly.type
_entity_poly.pdbx_seq_one_letter_code
_entity_poly.pdbx_strand_id
1 'polypeptide(L)'
;MDVSATQSQPLKPNQDGSTSSNKKKKIYDGSEQISTSIIDVDMLLGENMRIVSLELNRSIAFKKDECYRALSKISDHSTQMLIFFSLPSSVQMECVRRFLFNY
;
A
#
# COMPACT_ATOMS: atom_id res chain seq x y z
N MET A 1 -75.17 -22.71 0.73
CA MET A 1 -73.87 -22.04 0.58
C MET A 1 -73.09 -22.36 1.84
N ASP A 2 -72.17 -23.31 1.72
CA ASP A 2 -71.43 -23.93 2.82
C ASP A 2 -70.29 -23.05 3.32
N VAL A 3 -70.21 -22.84 4.63
CA VAL A 3 -68.99 -22.42 5.32
C VAL A 3 -68.85 -23.31 6.55
N SER A 4 -67.99 -24.31 6.48
CA SER A 4 -67.57 -25.10 7.63
C SER A 4 -66.05 -25.05 7.73
N ALA A 5 -65.58 -24.35 8.76
CA ALA A 5 -64.17 -24.19 9.09
C ALA A 5 -63.60 -25.50 9.64
N THR A 6 -62.49 -25.96 9.06
CA THR A 6 -61.72 -27.10 9.58
C THR A 6 -60.80 -26.60 10.70
N GLN A 7 -61.05 -26.99 11.95
CA GLN A 7 -60.14 -26.80 13.07
C GLN A 7 -59.49 -28.14 13.40
N SER A 8 -58.21 -28.33 13.07
CA SER A 8 -57.44 -29.53 13.38
C SER A 8 -56.89 -29.49 14.81
N GLN A 9 -57.13 -30.56 15.57
CA GLN A 9 -56.64 -30.76 16.94
C GLN A 9 -55.10 -30.98 17.01
N PRO A 10 -54.46 -30.71 18.16
CA PRO A 10 -53.02 -30.81 18.32
C PRO A 10 -52.58 -32.24 18.66
N LEU A 11 -51.67 -32.80 17.86
CA LEU A 11 -51.00 -34.08 18.14
C LEU A 11 -49.81 -33.82 19.08
N LYS A 12 -49.85 -34.43 20.28
CA LYS A 12 -48.75 -34.41 21.27
C LYS A 12 -47.48 -35.04 20.68
N PRO A 13 -46.29 -34.43 20.83
CA PRO A 13 -45.03 -35.12 20.63
C PRO A 13 -44.57 -35.76 21.95
N ASN A 14 -44.44 -37.08 21.95
CA ASN A 14 -43.81 -37.83 23.03
C ASN A 14 -42.29 -37.63 22.99
N GLN A 15 -41.71 -37.46 24.18
CA GLN A 15 -40.27 -37.39 24.43
C GLN A 15 -39.61 -38.72 24.08
N ASP A 16 -38.57 -38.69 23.23
CA ASP A 16 -37.57 -39.74 23.15
C ASP A 16 -36.18 -39.10 23.26
N GLY A 17 -35.47 -39.46 24.34
CA GLY A 17 -34.14 -38.97 24.64
C GLY A 17 -33.11 -39.54 23.67
N SER A 18 -32.29 -38.66 23.08
CA SER A 18 -30.99 -39.06 22.54
C SER A 18 -29.92 -38.04 22.97
N THR A 19 -29.09 -38.46 23.92
CA THR A 19 -27.88 -37.75 24.30
C THR A 19 -26.81 -37.98 23.23
N SER A 20 -26.79 -37.11 22.22
CA SER A 20 -25.69 -36.99 21.26
C SER A 20 -24.50 -36.30 21.93
N SER A 21 -23.49 -37.07 22.35
CA SER A 21 -22.23 -36.51 22.82
C SER A 21 -21.47 -35.90 21.64
N ASN A 22 -21.49 -34.57 21.56
CA ASN A 22 -20.68 -33.82 20.61
C ASN A 22 -19.19 -33.99 20.96
N LYS A 23 -18.53 -34.98 20.34
CA LYS A 23 -17.07 -35.09 20.34
C LYS A 23 -16.51 -33.94 19.50
N LYS A 24 -16.27 -32.79 20.15
CA LYS A 24 -15.64 -31.61 19.56
C LYS A 24 -14.26 -31.99 19.04
N LYS A 25 -14.13 -32.14 17.72
CA LYS A 25 -12.84 -32.25 17.02
C LYS A 25 -12.07 -30.97 17.32
N LYS A 26 -11.01 -31.05 18.13
CA LYS A 26 -10.13 -29.93 18.41
C LYS A 26 -9.32 -29.68 17.14
N ILE A 27 -9.80 -28.77 16.31
CA ILE A 27 -9.04 -28.25 15.17
C ILE A 27 -7.90 -27.46 15.80
N TYR A 28 -6.67 -27.89 15.59
CA TYR A 28 -5.51 -27.08 15.92
C TYR A 28 -5.52 -25.88 14.97
N ASP A 29 -5.57 -24.68 15.53
CA ASP A 29 -5.78 -23.42 14.82
C ASP A 29 -4.45 -22.95 14.21
N GLY A 30 -4.09 -23.52 13.05
CA GLY A 30 -2.93 -23.08 12.28
C GLY A 30 -3.05 -21.65 11.72
N SER A 31 -4.15 -20.93 11.99
CA SER A 31 -4.35 -19.56 11.49
C SER A 31 -3.37 -18.57 12.11
N GLU A 32 -2.94 -18.77 13.35
CA GLU A 32 -1.98 -17.85 13.98
C GLU A 32 -0.64 -17.87 13.24
N GLN A 33 -0.16 -19.07 12.88
CA GLN A 33 1.11 -19.27 12.17
C GLN A 33 1.12 -18.62 10.78
N ILE A 34 -0.02 -18.72 10.07
CA ILE A 34 -0.21 -18.13 8.73
C ILE A 34 -0.37 -16.62 8.85
N SER A 35 -1.11 -16.14 9.84
CA SER A 35 -1.31 -14.71 10.08
C SER A 35 0.00 -14.01 10.40
N THR A 36 0.86 -14.60 11.24
CA THR A 36 2.21 -14.09 11.52
C THR A 36 3.05 -14.04 10.26
N SER A 37 3.07 -15.12 9.47
CA SER A 37 3.82 -15.17 8.21
C SER A 37 3.36 -14.13 7.18
N ILE A 38 2.06 -13.79 7.14
CA ILE A 38 1.53 -12.74 6.24
C ILE A 38 1.98 -11.35 6.71
N ILE A 39 1.90 -11.08 8.03
CA ILE A 39 2.38 -9.82 8.62
C ILE A 39 3.87 -9.61 8.32
N ASP A 40 4.69 -10.66 8.41
CA ASP A 40 6.12 -10.60 8.11
C ASP A 40 6.39 -10.25 6.63
N VAL A 41 5.62 -10.81 5.70
CA VAL A 41 5.72 -10.50 4.26
C VAL A 41 5.28 -9.06 3.98
N ASP A 42 4.20 -8.61 4.62
CA ASP A 42 3.72 -7.23 4.48
C ASP A 42 4.73 -6.22 5.01
N MET A 43 5.36 -6.51 6.15
CA MET A 43 6.45 -5.70 6.71
C MET A 43 7.65 -5.65 5.76
N LEU A 44 8.07 -6.79 5.24
CA LEU A 44 9.19 -6.88 4.30
C LEU A 44 8.90 -6.11 3.00
N LEU A 45 7.68 -6.21 2.48
CA LEU A 45 7.25 -5.48 1.29
C LEU A 45 7.28 -3.96 1.54
N GLY A 46 6.74 -3.52 2.69
CA GLY A 46 6.75 -2.12 3.08
C GLY A 46 8.17 -1.55 3.21
N GLU A 47 9.08 -2.31 3.80
CA GLU A 47 10.49 -1.90 3.94
C GLU A 47 11.20 -1.83 2.58
N ASN A 48 10.99 -2.82 1.71
CA ASN A 48 11.53 -2.80 0.35
C ASN A 48 11.03 -1.60 -0.46
N MET A 49 9.73 -1.28 -0.39
CA MET A 49 9.18 -0.09 -1.04
C MET A 49 9.80 1.20 -0.51
N ARG A 50 10.01 1.30 0.81
CA ARG A 50 10.67 2.46 1.43
C ARG A 50 12.10 2.62 0.93
N ILE A 51 12.87 1.52 0.89
CA ILE A 51 14.26 1.52 0.40
C ILE A 51 14.31 1.97 -1.06
N VAL A 52 13.49 1.36 -1.93
CA VAL A 52 13.45 1.72 -3.37
C VAL A 52 13.09 3.20 -3.55
N SER A 53 12.15 3.72 -2.77
CA SER A 53 11.77 5.14 -2.80
C SER A 53 12.94 6.05 -2.38
N LEU A 54 13.66 5.69 -1.31
CA LEU A 54 14.82 6.46 -0.85
C LEU A 54 15.96 6.46 -1.87
N GLU A 55 16.25 5.29 -2.46
CA GLU A 55 17.29 5.15 -3.47
C GLU A 55 16.94 5.90 -4.77
N LEU A 56 15.68 5.85 -5.20
CA LEU A 56 15.18 6.67 -6.31
C LEU A 56 15.34 8.16 -6.02
N ASN A 57 14.92 8.62 -4.83
CA ASN A 57 15.06 10.01 -4.41
C ASN A 57 16.53 10.45 -4.40
N ARG A 58 17.43 9.60 -3.91
CA ARG A 58 18.88 9.84 -3.93
C ARG A 58 19.43 9.90 -5.35
N SER A 59 19.03 9.00 -6.24
CA SER A 59 19.45 8.97 -7.64
C SER A 59 18.99 10.22 -8.40
N ILE A 60 17.74 10.64 -8.16
CA ILE A 60 17.19 11.88 -8.73
C ILE A 60 17.94 13.10 -8.19
N ALA A 61 18.21 13.15 -6.88
CA ALA A 61 18.99 14.24 -6.28
C ALA A 61 20.42 14.31 -6.87
N PHE A 62 21.09 13.16 -7.00
CA PHE A 62 22.44 13.07 -7.58
C PHE A 62 22.49 13.56 -9.03
N LYS A 63 21.54 13.14 -9.86
CA LYS A 63 21.43 13.63 -11.25
C LYS A 63 21.18 15.14 -11.32
N LYS A 64 20.39 15.69 -10.39
CA LYS A 64 20.11 17.13 -10.32
C LYS A 64 21.36 17.92 -9.90
N ASP A 65 22.14 17.42 -8.95
CA ASP A 65 23.41 18.02 -8.52
C ASP A 65 24.43 18.05 -9.65
N GLU A 66 24.48 16.99 -10.46
CA GLU A 66 25.33 16.93 -11.64
C GLU A 66 24.93 17.94 -12.70
N CYS A 67 23.62 18.09 -12.99
CA CYS A 67 23.13 19.11 -13.92
C CYS A 67 23.53 20.52 -13.48
N TYR A 68 23.35 20.85 -12.19
CA TYR A 68 23.74 22.15 -11.66
C TYR A 68 25.26 22.39 -11.77
N ARG A 69 26.07 21.38 -11.41
CA ARG A 69 27.54 21.44 -11.50
C ARG A 69 28.03 21.55 -12.96
N ALA A 70 27.33 20.93 -13.90
CA ALA A 70 27.64 21.04 -15.32
C ALA A 70 27.30 22.45 -15.84
N LEU A 71 26.14 22.98 -15.47
CA LEU A 71 25.72 24.34 -15.83
C LEU A 71 26.65 25.42 -15.27
N SER A 72 27.12 25.27 -14.03
CA SER A 72 28.02 26.26 -13.40
C SER A 72 29.43 26.30 -14.00
N LYS A 73 29.85 25.25 -14.70
CA LYS A 73 31.14 25.20 -15.42
C LYS A 73 31.11 25.90 -16.78
N ILE A 74 29.92 26.17 -17.32
CA ILE A 74 29.77 26.86 -18.60
C ILE A 74 29.96 28.36 -18.34
N SER A 75 31.06 28.92 -18.84
CA SER A 75 31.37 30.35 -18.70
C SER A 75 30.57 31.24 -19.66
N ASP A 76 30.06 30.67 -20.75
CA ASP A 76 29.27 31.42 -21.74
C ASP A 76 27.81 31.51 -21.28
N HIS A 77 27.38 32.73 -20.96
CA HIS A 77 26.04 32.95 -20.40
C HIS A 77 24.93 32.59 -21.39
N SER A 78 25.14 32.79 -22.69
CA SER A 78 24.13 32.47 -23.71
C SER A 78 23.88 30.96 -23.84
N THR A 79 24.96 30.17 -23.81
CA THR A 79 24.95 28.72 -23.85
C THR A 79 24.37 28.14 -22.58
N GLN A 80 24.71 28.71 -21.42
CA GLN A 80 24.13 28.33 -20.13
C GLN A 80 22.61 28.52 -20.11
N MET A 81 22.12 29.66 -20.61
CA MET A 81 20.68 29.94 -20.70
C MET A 81 19.97 29.00 -21.68
N LEU A 82 20.56 28.73 -22.86
CA LEU A 82 19.99 27.82 -23.84
C LEU A 82 19.83 26.40 -23.28
N ILE A 83 20.86 25.89 -22.59
CA ILE A 83 20.81 24.58 -21.94
C ILE A 83 19.80 24.58 -20.80
N PHE A 84 19.77 25.63 -19.97
CA PHE A 84 18.80 25.76 -18.89
C PHE A 84 17.35 25.70 -19.39
N PHE A 85 17.01 26.47 -20.44
CA PHE A 85 15.67 26.45 -21.04
C PHE A 85 15.31 25.13 -21.72
N SER A 86 16.31 24.35 -22.12
CA SER A 86 16.13 23.01 -22.69
C SER A 86 15.89 21.92 -21.62
N LEU A 87 16.11 22.21 -20.33
CA LEU A 87 15.84 21.27 -19.24
C LEU A 87 14.34 21.13 -18.96
N PRO A 88 13.88 19.99 -18.43
CA PRO A 88 12.51 19.84 -17.93
C PRO A 88 12.19 20.89 -16.85
N SER A 89 10.95 21.38 -16.84
CA SER A 89 10.48 22.42 -15.89
C SER A 89 10.75 22.07 -14.43
N SER A 90 10.64 20.79 -14.04
CA SER A 90 10.93 20.32 -12.68
C SER A 90 12.39 20.52 -12.25
N VAL A 91 13.34 20.47 -13.20
CA VAL A 91 14.77 20.70 -12.96
C VAL A 91 15.08 22.20 -12.95
N GLN A 92 14.43 22.98 -13.83
CA GLN A 92 14.55 24.44 -13.86
C GLN A 92 14.14 25.08 -12.54
N MET A 93 12.96 24.73 -12.02
CA MET A 93 12.44 25.28 -10.76
C MET A 93 13.32 24.93 -9.56
N GLU A 94 13.93 23.74 -9.56
CA GLU A 94 14.88 23.33 -8.51
C GLU A 94 16.18 24.14 -8.59
N CYS A 95 16.73 24.36 -9.79
CA CYS A 95 17.91 25.21 -9.97
C CYS A 95 17.64 26.65 -9.51
N VAL A 96 16.47 27.21 -9.85
CA VAL A 96 16.03 28.53 -9.37
C VAL A 96 15.89 28.53 -7.84
N ARG A 97 15.26 27.50 -7.25
CA ARG A 97 15.16 27.38 -5.78
C ARG A 97 16.53 27.36 -5.13
N ARG A 98 17.46 26.55 -5.64
CA ARG A 98 18.83 26.49 -5.10
C ARG A 98 19.59 27.79 -5.27
N PHE A 99 19.40 28.49 -6.38
CA PHE A 99 19.98 29.82 -6.58
C PHE A 99 19.45 30.85 -5.56
N LEU A 100 18.15 30.79 -5.26
CA LEU A 100 17.49 31.73 -4.34
C LEU A 100 17.71 31.41 -2.84
N PHE A 101 17.87 30.14 -2.48
CA PHE A 101 17.97 29.69 -1.07
C PHE A 101 19.39 29.32 -0.61
N ASN A 102 20.42 29.42 -1.46
CA ASN A 102 21.85 29.28 -1.07
C ASN A 102 22.55 30.65 -0.86
N TYR A 103 21.82 31.65 -0.35
CA TYR A 103 22.38 32.94 0.08
C TYR A 103 22.22 33.12 1.58
#